data_AF-A0A9D4VSZ3-F1
#
_entry.id   AF-A0A9D4VSZ3-F1
#
_cell.length_a   1.000
_cell.length_b   1.000
_cell.length_c   1.000
_cell.angle_alpha   90.00
_cell.angle_beta   90.00
_cell.angle_gamma   90.00
#
_symmetry.space_group_name_H-M   'P 1'
#
loop_
_entity.id
_entity.type
_entity.pdbx_description
1 polymer ?
#
loop_
_entity_poly.entity_id
_entity_poly.type
_entity_poly.pdbx_seq_one_letter_code
_entity_poly.pdbx_strand_id
1 'polypeptide(L)'
;MPKNVFIMGGGEGSTARELLRHKTIDKVVMCDIDEEVVEFCKSYLVVNKEAFHDSRLEVVINDARAELEGKEERYDIIVGDLADPIEGGPCYKLYTKDFYELSLKPKLKKGGIFVTQVKSWRI
;
A
#
# COMPACT_ATOMS: atom_id res chain seq x y z
N MET A 1 -10.69 -15.98 -2.68
CA MET A 1 -9.85 -15.29 -3.68
C MET A 1 -9.83 -13.81 -3.33
N PRO A 2 -8.68 -13.13 -3.37
CA PRO A 2 -8.57 -11.73 -2.95
C PRO A 2 -9.33 -10.81 -3.91
N LYS A 3 -10.01 -9.81 -3.34
CA LYS A 3 -10.84 -8.83 -4.08
C LYS A 3 -10.41 -7.38 -3.81
N ASN A 4 -10.20 -7.04 -2.53
CA ASN A 4 -9.85 -5.68 -2.11
C ASN A 4 -8.44 -5.67 -1.52
N VAL A 5 -7.59 -4.76 -2.01
CA VAL A 5 -6.19 -4.63 -1.57
C VAL A 5 -5.91 -3.20 -1.15
N PHE A 6 -5.13 -3.04 -0.07
CA PHE A 6 -4.59 -1.76 0.37
C PHE A 6 -3.06 -1.78 0.27
N ILE A 7 -2.48 -0.78 -0.37
CA ILE A 7 -1.03 -0.58 -0.47
C ILE A 7 -0.68 0.61 0.44
N MET A 8 0.22 0.37 1.39
CA MET A 8 0.89 1.42 2.16
C MET A 8 2.12 1.84 1.36
N GLY A 9 2.15 3.09 0.89
CA GLY A 9 3.15 3.58 -0.05
C GLY A 9 2.86 3.13 -1.48
N GLY A 10 3.91 2.79 -2.22
CA GLY A 10 3.82 2.28 -3.58
C GLY A 10 3.51 3.34 -4.64
N GLY A 11 3.69 4.64 -4.35
CA GLY A 11 3.38 5.76 -5.23
C GLY A 11 4.05 5.73 -6.61
N GLU A 12 5.04 4.87 -6.80
CA GLU A 12 5.65 4.57 -8.09
C GLU A 12 4.69 3.86 -9.07
N GLY A 13 3.74 3.07 -8.56
CA GLY A 13 2.64 2.44 -9.32
C GLY A 13 2.88 1.00 -9.81
N SER A 14 4.08 0.44 -9.71
CA SER A 14 4.38 -0.95 -10.11
C SER A 14 3.70 -1.96 -9.20
N THR A 15 3.62 -1.69 -7.90
CA THR A 15 2.89 -2.55 -6.96
C THR A 15 1.41 -2.63 -7.34
N ALA A 16 0.80 -1.49 -7.67
CA ALA A 16 -0.56 -1.46 -8.22
C ALA A 16 -0.65 -2.20 -9.57
N ARG A 17 0.29 -1.98 -10.49
CA ARG A 17 0.36 -2.66 -11.79
C ARG A 17 0.32 -4.19 -11.63
N GLU A 18 1.13 -4.76 -10.74
CA GLU A 18 1.16 -6.21 -10.54
C GLU A 18 -0.15 -6.72 -9.92
N LEU A 19 -0.71 -6.03 -8.92
CA LEU A 19 -1.99 -6.40 -8.31
C LEU A 19 -3.13 -6.39 -9.33
N LEU A 20 -3.17 -5.40 -10.22
CA LEU A 20 -4.23 -5.24 -11.22
C LEU A 20 -4.20 -6.31 -12.32
N ARG A 21 -3.11 -7.09 -12.46
CA ARG A 21 -3.07 -8.26 -13.37
C ARG A 21 -3.98 -9.40 -12.89
N HIS A 22 -4.35 -9.42 -11.61
CA HIS A 22 -5.21 -10.45 -11.06
C HIS A 22 -6.69 -10.17 -11.38
N LYS A 23 -7.31 -11.07 -12.13
CA LYS A 23 -8.73 -10.97 -12.54
C LYS A 23 -9.74 -10.99 -11.38
N THR A 24 -9.30 -11.40 -10.19
CA THR A 24 -10.17 -11.46 -8.99
C THR A 24 -10.19 -10.16 -8.22
N ILE A 25 -9.28 -9.22 -8.50
CA ILE A 25 -9.20 -7.93 -7.83
C ILE A 25 -10.29 -7.01 -8.38
N ASP A 26 -11.12 -6.54 -7.45
CA ASP A 26 -12.22 -5.61 -7.66
C ASP A 26 -11.77 -4.17 -7.32
N LYS A 27 -10.88 -3.99 -6.34
CA LYS A 27 -10.40 -2.68 -5.86
C LYS A 27 -8.96 -2.74 -5.33
N VAL A 28 -8.15 -1.76 -5.71
CA VAL A 28 -6.82 -1.48 -5.15
C VAL A 28 -6.83 -0.04 -4.61
N VAL A 29 -6.55 0.14 -3.33
CA VAL A 29 -6.28 1.46 -2.75
C VAL A 29 -4.78 1.61 -2.60
N MET A 30 -4.20 2.64 -3.23
CA MET A 30 -2.80 3.02 -3.05
C MET A 30 -2.74 4.28 -2.18
N CYS A 31 -2.22 4.14 -0.97
CA CYS A 31 -2.09 5.23 -0.02
C CYS A 31 -0.64 5.64 0.12
N ASP A 32 -0.24 6.70 -0.57
CA ASP A 32 1.10 7.28 -0.46
C ASP A 32 1.04 8.63 0.25
N ILE A 33 2.09 9.00 0.97
CA ILE A 33 2.13 10.25 1.73
C ILE A 33 2.60 11.43 0.85
N ASP A 34 3.29 11.14 -0.25
CA ASP A 34 3.94 12.13 -1.11
C ASP A 34 3.25 12.23 -2.48
N GLU A 35 2.43 13.27 -2.64
CA GLU A 35 1.72 13.54 -3.90
C GLU A 35 2.67 13.83 -5.06
N GLU A 36 3.82 14.47 -4.80
CA GLU A 36 4.77 14.82 -5.86
C GLU A 36 5.39 13.56 -6.46
N VAL A 37 5.70 12.56 -5.62
CA VAL A 37 6.18 11.25 -6.09
C VAL A 37 5.12 10.57 -6.97
N VAL A 38 3.86 10.54 -6.52
CA VAL A 38 2.77 9.91 -7.27
C VAL A 38 2.58 10.58 -8.64
N GLU A 39 2.47 11.90 -8.69
CA GLU A 39 2.23 12.62 -9.95
C GLU A 39 3.46 12.58 -10.88
N PHE A 40 4.67 12.59 -10.32
CA PHE A 40 5.89 12.36 -11.10
C PHE A 40 5.88 10.97 -11.74
N CYS A 41 5.69 9.91 -10.95
CA CYS A 41 5.70 8.54 -11.46
C CYS A 41 4.57 8.29 -12.47
N LYS A 42 3.38 8.80 -12.20
CA LYS A 42 2.24 8.76 -13.14
C LYS A 42 2.53 9.45 -14.47
N SER A 43 3.30 10.54 -14.46
CA SER A 43 3.66 11.29 -15.67
C SER A 43 4.81 10.67 -16.45
N TYR A 44 5.83 10.16 -15.75
CA TYR A 44 7.12 9.80 -16.36
C TYR A 44 7.39 8.29 -16.44
N LEU A 45 6.81 7.46 -15.56
CA LEU A 45 6.96 6.00 -15.61
C LEU A 45 5.89 5.37 -16.48
N VAL A 46 6.10 5.44 -17.80
CA VAL A 46 5.17 4.96 -18.83
C VAL A 46 4.75 3.50 -18.62
N VAL A 47 5.61 2.67 -18.02
CA VAL A 47 5.32 1.26 -17.70
C VAL A 47 4.13 1.08 -16.74
N ASN A 48 3.82 2.09 -15.92
CA ASN A 48 2.70 2.07 -14.97
C ASN A 48 1.50 2.87 -15.45
N LYS A 49 1.56 3.46 -16.65
CA LYS A 49 0.50 4.34 -17.16
C LYS A 49 -0.86 3.65 -17.16
N GLU A 50 -0.95 2.40 -17.63
CA GLU A 50 -2.21 1.66 -17.63
C GLU A 50 -2.74 1.41 -16.21
N ALA A 51 -1.86 1.11 -15.25
CA ALA A 51 -2.25 0.90 -13.85
C ALA A 51 -2.86 2.17 -13.24
N PHE A 52 -2.24 3.33 -13.47
CA PHE A 52 -2.77 4.62 -12.99
C PHE A 52 -4.11 5.04 -13.62
N HIS A 53 -4.50 4.44 -14.75
CA HIS A 53 -5.78 4.69 -15.42
C HIS A 53 -6.79 3.55 -15.24
N ASP A 54 -6.44 2.48 -14.51
CA ASP A 54 -7.34 1.37 -14.25
C ASP A 54 -8.44 1.84 -13.28
N SER A 55 -9.70 1.64 -13.66
CA SER A 55 -10.85 2.06 -12.85
C SER A 55 -10.94 1.40 -11.47
N ARG A 56 -10.17 0.34 -11.23
CA ARG A 56 -10.09 -0.36 -9.95
C ARG A 56 -9.07 0.25 -9.01
N LEU A 57 -8.21 1.17 -9.47
CA LEU A 57 -7.22 1.85 -8.64
C LEU A 57 -7.81 3.14 -8.06
N GLU A 58 -7.78 3.25 -6.74
CA GLU A 58 -8.04 4.46 -5.97
C GLU A 58 -6.72 4.96 -5.39
N VAL A 59 -6.33 6.21 -5.70
CA VAL A 59 -5.13 6.85 -5.16
C VAL A 59 -5.55 7.75 -4.00
N VAL A 60 -4.90 7.57 -2.85
CA VAL A 60 -5.11 8.36 -1.65
C VAL A 60 -3.78 8.99 -1.25
N ILE A 61 -3.77 10.31 -1.09
CA ILE A 61 -2.62 11.03 -0.56
C ILE A 61 -2.80 11.21 0.94
N ASN A 62 -2.22 10.30 1.74
CA ASN A 62 -2.34 10.32 3.20
C ASN A 62 -1.27 9.46 3.89
N ASP A 63 -1.12 9.66 5.20
CA ASP A 63 -0.40 8.73 6.06
C ASP A 63 -1.15 7.39 6.16
N ALA A 64 -0.53 6.29 5.73
CA ALA A 64 -1.18 4.98 5.66
C ALA A 64 -1.75 4.48 7.01
N ARG A 65 -1.12 4.85 8.14
CA ARG A 65 -1.67 4.52 9.47
C ARG A 65 -2.94 5.31 9.75
N ALA A 66 -2.90 6.63 9.57
CA ALA A 66 -4.08 7.48 9.74
C ALA A 66 -5.23 7.04 8.82
N GLU A 67 -4.91 6.69 7.57
CA GLU A 67 -5.86 6.22 6.58
C GLU A 67 -6.54 4.90 6.99
N LEU A 68 -5.75 3.92 7.46
CA LEU A 68 -6.28 2.66 7.97
C LEU A 68 -7.13 2.87 9.23
N GLU A 69 -6.65 3.67 10.18
CA GLU A 69 -7.35 3.92 11.44
C GLU A 69 -8.66 4.69 11.22
N GLY A 70 -8.69 5.63 10.27
CA GLY A 70 -9.84 6.50 9.99
C GLY A 70 -10.98 5.86 9.18
N LYS A 71 -10.79 4.66 8.62
CA LYS A 71 -11.80 3.98 7.78
C LYS A 71 -12.16 2.60 8.32
N GLU A 72 -13.44 2.25 8.30
CA GLU A 72 -13.91 0.91 8.69
C GLU A 72 -13.71 -0.16 7.60
N GLU A 73 -13.28 0.24 6.40
CA GLU A 73 -13.01 -0.68 5.29
C GLU A 73 -11.95 -1.73 5.68
N ARG A 74 -12.18 -2.97 5.24
CA ARG A 74 -11.27 -4.09 5.47
C ARG A 74 -10.83 -4.71 4.15
N TYR A 75 -9.61 -5.24 4.14
CA TYR A 75 -8.94 -5.72 2.94
C TYR A 75 -8.65 -7.20 3.01
N ASP A 76 -8.65 -7.85 1.85
CA ASP A 76 -8.22 -9.25 1.72
C ASP A 76 -6.68 -9.33 1.78
N ILE A 77 -6.00 -8.31 1.27
CA ILE A 77 -4.54 -8.17 1.30
C ILE A 77 -4.18 -6.74 1.71
N ILE A 78 -3.18 -6.61 2.60
CA ILE A 78 -2.49 -5.34 2.83
C ILE A 78 -1.03 -5.52 2.40
N VAL A 79 -0.51 -4.58 1.61
CA VAL A 79 0.87 -4.57 1.11
C VAL A 79 1.61 -3.37 1.72
N GLY A 80 2.74 -3.62 2.38
CA GLY A 80 3.68 -2.59 2.80
C GLY A 80 4.78 -2.41 1.75
N ASP A 81 4.67 -1.36 0.93
CA ASP A 81 5.67 -0.95 -0.05
C ASP A 81 6.29 0.38 0.37
N LEU A 82 7.00 0.31 1.49
CA LEU A 82 7.49 1.46 2.25
C LEU A 82 9.02 1.46 2.27
N ALA A 83 9.60 2.65 2.50
CA ALA A 83 11.01 2.75 2.84
C ALA A 83 11.34 2.00 4.14
N ASP A 84 12.61 1.63 4.30
CA ASP A 84 13.08 0.92 5.49
C ASP A 84 12.76 1.69 6.80
N PRO A 85 12.44 0.98 7.89
CA PRO A 85 12.15 1.60 9.17
C PRO A 85 13.44 2.09 9.86
N ILE A 86 13.91 3.27 9.46
CA ILE A 86 14.98 4.00 10.16
C ILE A 86 14.37 4.69 11.38
N GLU A 87 14.99 4.57 12.55
CA GLU A 87 14.52 5.20 13.79
C GLU A 87 14.36 6.73 13.60
N GLY A 88 13.19 7.26 13.99
CA GLY A 88 12.81 8.67 13.77
C GLY A 88 12.33 9.00 12.34
N GLY A 89 12.43 8.06 11.40
CA GLY A 89 11.92 8.21 10.03
C GLY A 89 10.40 8.06 9.91
N PRO A 90 9.80 8.55 8.81
CA PRO A 90 8.34 8.58 8.63
C PRO A 90 7.71 7.19 8.59
N CYS A 91 8.43 6.19 8.06
CA CYS A 91 7.95 4.81 7.96
C CYS A 91 8.09 4.02 9.27
N TYR A 92 8.92 4.45 10.22
CA TYR A 92 9.25 3.67 11.43
C TYR A 92 8.00 3.22 12.20
N LYS A 93 7.02 4.12 12.36
CA LYS A 93 5.76 3.86 13.06
C LYS A 93 4.88 2.80 12.39
N LEU A 94 5.13 2.46 11.12
CA LEU A 94 4.41 1.45 10.33
C LEU A 94 5.04 0.05 10.45
N TYR A 95 6.14 -0.08 11.20
CA TYR A 95 6.84 -1.36 11.43
C TYR A 95 6.86 -1.79 12.90
N THR A 96 6.08 -1.12 13.77
CA THR A 96 6.00 -1.47 15.20
C THR A 96 5.01 -2.61 15.44
N LYS A 97 5.23 -3.37 16.52
CA LYS A 97 4.28 -4.41 16.96
C LYS A 97 2.88 -3.82 17.19
N ASP A 98 2.81 -2.67 17.85
CA ASP A 98 1.53 -2.00 18.15
C ASP A 98 0.78 -1.61 16.87
N PHE A 99 1.48 -1.10 15.85
CA PHE A 99 0.85 -0.82 14.57
C PHE A 99 0.27 -2.09 13.94
N TYR A 100 1.04 -3.19 13.93
CA TYR A 100 0.56 -4.45 13.38
C TYR A 100 -0.65 -5.00 14.15
N GLU A 101 -0.66 -4.93 15.48
CA GLU A 101 -1.71 -5.51 16.32
C GLU A 101 -2.97 -4.64 16.39
N LEU A 102 -2.81 -3.32 16.53
CA LEU A 102 -3.90 -2.40 16.85
C LEU A 102 -4.47 -1.68 15.63
N SER A 103 -3.65 -1.43 14.60
CA SER A 103 -4.05 -0.65 13.43
C SER A 103 -4.23 -1.55 12.20
N LEU A 104 -3.25 -2.40 11.86
CA LEU A 104 -3.27 -3.19 10.63
C LEU A 104 -4.15 -4.44 10.72
N LYS A 105 -3.93 -5.29 11.73
CA LYS A 105 -4.64 -6.57 11.87
C LYS A 105 -6.18 -6.42 11.92
N PRO A 106 -6.78 -5.42 12.58
CA PRO A 106 -8.23 -5.21 12.55
C PRO A 106 -8.80 -4.87 11.16
N LYS A 107 -7.95 -4.36 10.26
CA LYS A 107 -8.31 -3.97 8.89
C LYS A 107 -8.11 -5.11 7.89
N LEU A 108 -7.60 -6.27 8.32
CA LEU A 108 -7.63 -7.50 7.53
C LEU A 108 -8.98 -8.22 7.69
N LYS A 109 -9.52 -8.70 6.58
CA LYS A 109 -10.66 -9.65 6.60
C LYS A 109 -10.22 -11.00 7.19
N LYS A 110 -11.19 -11.86 7.52
CA LYS A 110 -10.91 -13.24 7.95
C LYS A 110 -10.11 -13.97 6.87
N GLY A 111 -8.94 -14.49 7.24
CA GLY A 111 -8.01 -15.13 6.29
C GLY A 111 -7.22 -14.14 5.42
N GLY A 112 -7.27 -12.84 5.74
CA GLY A 112 -6.51 -11.83 5.05
C GLY A 112 -5.01 -11.96 5.30
N ILE A 113 -4.22 -11.49 4.34
CA ILE A 113 -2.76 -11.64 4.33
C ILE A 113 -2.13 -10.25 4.36
N PHE A 114 -1.09 -10.11 5.18
CA PHE A 114 -0.19 -8.97 5.13
C PHE A 114 1.15 -9.40 4.54
N VAL A 115 1.70 -8.56 3.67
CA VAL A 115 3.05 -8.69 3.12
C VAL A 115 3.72 -7.32 3.17
N THR A 116 5.01 -7.28 3.48
CA THR A 116 5.80 -6.04 3.44
C THR A 116 7.15 -6.30 2.81
N GLN A 117 7.70 -5.30 2.14
CA GLN A 117 9.12 -5.28 1.83
C GLN A 117 9.91 -5.35 3.13
N VAL A 118 10.97 -6.17 3.13
CA VAL A 118 11.93 -6.26 4.24
C VAL A 118 13.31 -6.34 3.62
N LYS A 119 14.10 -5.28 3.79
CA LYS A 119 15.49 -5.28 3.34
C LYS A 119 16.29 -6.36 4.05
N SER A 120 17.16 -7.01 3.27
CA SER A 120 18.20 -7.89 3.81
C SER A 120 19.34 -7.04 4.36
N TRP A 121 19.70 -7.26 5.64
CA TRP A 121 20.96 -6.79 6.19
C TRP A 121 22.11 -7.59 5.56
N ARG A 122 22.68 -7.06 4.48
CA ARG A 122 24.03 -7.43 4.06
C ARG A 122 24.98 -6.32 4.51
N ILE A 123 25.81 -6.67 5.50
CA ILE A 123 27.12 -6.10 5.82
C ILE A 123 28.01 -6.05 4.60
#